data_AF-A0A935R2A6-F1
#
_entry.id   AF-A0A935R2A6-F1
#
_cell.length_a   1.000
_cell.length_b   1.000
_cell.length_c   1.000
_cell.angle_alpha   90.00
_cell.angle_beta   90.00
_cell.angle_gamma   90.00
#
_symmetry.space_group_name_H-M   'P 1'
#
loop_
_entity.id
_entity.type
_entity.pdbx_description
1 polymer ?
#
loop_
_entity_poly.entity_id
_entity_poly.type
_entity_poly.pdbx_seq_one_letter_code
_entity_poly.pdbx_strand_id
1 'polypeptide(L)'
;MDCDDNNPAIYPGADERCDGVDNDCDEAIDEDPIDGLGAYVDGDGDGFGSGELLLTCALDDGLVEVDGDCDDAAAAVNPDAEEICSNGQDDNCDGSSNGCRLSGEILVSEADVTVTGGAQGDSVGWDLDWAGDLNGDGADELLLGGYGRRAPTATRAPGSWR
;
A
#
# COMPACT_ATOMS: atom_id res chain seq x y z
N MET A 1 6.54 3.37 -47.91
CA MET A 1 7.56 2.79 -48.81
C MET A 1 8.42 1.96 -47.89
N ASP A 2 8.79 0.75 -48.28
CA ASP A 2 9.72 -0.06 -47.46
C ASP A 2 11.04 0.71 -47.32
N CYS A 3 11.53 0.81 -46.08
CA CYS A 3 12.75 1.53 -45.75
C CYS A 3 14.02 0.67 -45.87
N ASP A 4 13.90 -0.67 -45.95
CA ASP A 4 14.99 -1.57 -46.34
C ASP A 4 14.52 -2.77 -47.19
N ASP A 5 14.50 -2.57 -48.51
CA ASP A 5 14.16 -3.60 -49.51
C ASP A 5 15.02 -4.90 -49.44
N ASN A 6 16.14 -4.91 -48.70
CA ASN A 6 16.99 -6.09 -48.56
C ASN A 6 16.70 -6.90 -47.28
N ASN A 7 15.87 -6.37 -46.38
CA ASN A 7 15.54 -7.01 -45.11
C ASN A 7 14.02 -7.25 -44.99
N PRO A 8 13.54 -8.50 -45.12
CA PRO A 8 12.11 -8.78 -45.05
C PRO A 8 11.51 -8.62 -43.64
N ALA A 9 12.32 -8.33 -42.62
CA ALA A 9 11.84 -7.99 -41.27
C ALA A 9 11.58 -6.49 -41.10
N ILE A 10 11.98 -5.65 -42.06
CA ILE A 10 11.78 -4.21 -42.04
C ILE A 10 10.75 -3.88 -43.11
N TYR A 11 9.59 -3.34 -42.72
CA TYR A 11 8.52 -2.95 -43.64
C TYR A 11 7.42 -2.17 -42.89
N PRO A 12 6.61 -1.35 -43.60
CA PRO A 12 5.42 -0.68 -43.05
C PRO A 12 4.54 -1.54 -42.14
N GLY A 13 4.55 -1.24 -40.83
CA GLY A 13 3.78 -1.95 -39.80
C GLY A 13 4.35 -3.30 -39.37
N ALA A 14 5.66 -3.50 -39.47
CA ALA A 14 6.36 -4.55 -38.73
C ALA A 14 6.28 -4.29 -37.21
N ASP A 15 6.61 -5.31 -36.40
CA ASP A 15 6.73 -5.11 -34.96
C ASP A 15 8.10 -4.50 -34.64
N GLU A 16 8.13 -3.43 -33.86
CA GLU A 16 9.36 -2.81 -33.35
C GLU A 16 10.11 -3.70 -32.35
N ARG A 17 11.43 -3.53 -32.31
CA ARG A 17 12.34 -4.28 -31.43
C ARG A 17 13.41 -3.36 -30.88
N CYS A 18 13.98 -3.70 -29.74
CA CYS A 18 15.12 -3.00 -29.17
C CYS A 18 16.43 -3.32 -29.87
N ASP A 19 16.53 -3.04 -31.17
CA ASP A 19 17.72 -3.22 -31.99
C ASP A 19 18.28 -1.92 -32.59
N GLY A 20 17.64 -0.78 -32.30
CA GLY A 20 18.02 0.55 -32.75
C GLY A 20 17.69 0.80 -34.21
N VAL A 21 16.73 0.06 -34.78
CA VAL A 21 16.31 0.14 -36.17
C VAL A 21 14.80 0.31 -36.21
N ASP A 22 14.35 1.36 -36.91
CA ASP A 22 12.96 1.55 -37.36
C ASP A 22 12.54 0.34 -38.22
N ASN A 23 11.89 -0.64 -37.60
CA ASN A 23 11.47 -1.89 -38.24
C ASN A 23 10.18 -1.67 -39.05
N ASP A 24 9.31 -0.78 -38.57
CA ASP A 24 7.99 -0.53 -39.13
C ASP A 24 7.95 0.63 -40.15
N CYS A 25 9.07 1.31 -40.35
CA CYS A 25 9.29 2.42 -41.27
C CYS A 25 8.40 3.65 -41.03
N ASP A 26 8.12 4.01 -39.77
CA ASP A 26 7.28 5.17 -39.40
C ASP A 26 8.06 6.43 -38.95
N GLU A 27 9.39 6.39 -38.98
CA GLU A 27 10.33 7.43 -38.53
C GLU A 27 10.56 7.50 -37.01
N ALA A 28 9.88 6.69 -36.21
CA ALA A 28 10.28 6.39 -34.84
C ALA A 28 11.20 5.15 -34.82
N ILE A 29 11.94 5.00 -33.72
CA ILE A 29 12.90 3.91 -33.55
C ILE A 29 12.57 3.25 -32.23
N ASP A 30 12.32 1.95 -32.29
CA ASP A 30 12.10 1.07 -31.15
C ASP A 30 10.93 1.55 -30.23
N GLU A 31 9.86 2.12 -30.80
CA GLU A 31 8.64 2.47 -30.09
C GLU A 31 7.72 1.25 -29.87
N ASP A 32 7.13 1.14 -28.68
CA ASP A 32 6.33 -0.03 -28.28
C ASP A 32 6.98 -1.40 -28.61
N PRO A 33 8.29 -1.60 -28.31
CA PRO A 33 9.05 -2.74 -28.80
C PRO A 33 8.58 -4.04 -28.17
N ILE A 34 8.45 -5.10 -28.97
CA ILE A 34 7.91 -6.39 -28.50
C ILE A 34 8.85 -7.13 -27.53
N ASP A 35 10.13 -6.75 -27.50
CA ASP A 35 11.14 -7.21 -26.55
C ASP A 35 11.57 -6.11 -25.57
N GLY A 36 10.75 -5.07 -25.44
CA GLY A 36 10.90 -4.01 -24.45
C GLY A 36 10.78 -4.49 -23.01
N LEU A 37 11.41 -3.74 -22.12
CA LEU A 37 11.21 -3.82 -20.68
C LEU A 37 9.90 -3.13 -20.31
N GLY A 38 9.15 -3.75 -19.39
CA GLY A 38 7.99 -3.12 -18.80
C GLY A 38 8.39 -2.09 -17.77
N ALA A 39 7.90 -0.86 -17.91
CA ALA A 39 8.21 0.24 -17.01
C ALA A 39 6.97 1.08 -16.69
N TYR A 40 7.05 1.82 -15.60
CA TYR A 40 6.05 2.72 -15.06
C TYR A 40 6.69 4.08 -14.83
N VAL A 41 5.89 5.15 -14.90
CA VAL A 41 6.37 6.50 -14.60
C VAL A 41 6.58 6.60 -13.09
N ASP A 42 7.76 7.08 -12.69
CA ASP A 42 8.14 7.40 -11.31
C ASP A 42 8.24 8.93 -11.19
N GLY A 43 7.13 9.54 -10.77
CA GLY A 43 6.95 11.00 -10.77
C GLY A 43 7.71 11.73 -9.67
N ASP A 44 8.04 11.04 -8.57
CA ASP A 44 8.65 11.65 -7.39
C ASP A 44 10.03 11.08 -7.00
N GLY A 45 10.45 10.00 -7.67
CA GLY A 45 11.79 9.42 -7.59
C GLY A 45 12.01 8.48 -6.41
N ASP A 46 10.96 7.82 -5.91
CA ASP A 46 11.06 6.90 -4.77
C ASP A 46 11.33 5.43 -5.16
N GLY A 47 11.29 5.13 -6.46
CA GLY A 47 11.57 3.80 -7.00
C GLY A 47 10.33 2.96 -7.30
N PHE A 48 9.13 3.47 -7.02
CA PHE A 48 7.86 2.90 -7.41
C PHE A 48 7.20 3.80 -8.45
N GLY A 49 6.55 3.17 -9.42
CA GLY A 49 5.87 3.89 -10.47
C GLY A 49 4.37 3.63 -10.43
N SER A 50 3.66 4.41 -11.23
CA SER A 50 2.21 4.33 -11.36
C SER A 50 1.75 4.49 -12.81
N GLY A 51 0.49 4.12 -13.06
CA GLY A 51 -0.19 4.38 -14.33
C GLY A 51 -0.14 3.23 -15.32
N GLU A 52 -0.09 3.57 -16.61
CA GLU A 52 -0.10 2.59 -17.69
C GLU A 52 1.29 1.97 -17.88
N LEU A 53 1.33 0.67 -18.16
CA LEU A 53 2.57 -0.03 -18.50
C LEU A 53 3.14 0.54 -19.81
N LEU A 54 4.39 0.97 -19.76
CA LEU A 54 5.17 1.39 -20.91
C LEU A 54 6.14 0.27 -21.31
N LEU A 55 6.36 0.11 -22.61
CA LEU A 55 7.44 -0.74 -23.13
C LEU A 55 8.57 0.16 -23.61
N THR A 56 9.77 -0.07 -23.09
CA THR A 56 10.96 0.71 -23.43
C THR A 56 12.19 -0.18 -23.54
N CYS A 57 13.16 0.22 -24.36
CA CYS A 57 14.43 -0.48 -24.48
C CYS A 57 15.42 -0.20 -23.34
N ALA A 58 15.20 0.90 -22.61
CA ALA A 58 16.01 1.28 -21.47
C ALA A 58 15.16 1.98 -20.41
N LEU A 59 15.50 1.74 -19.14
CA LEU A 59 14.98 2.52 -18.03
C LEU A 59 15.70 3.87 -18.01
N ASP A 60 15.05 4.87 -18.57
CA ASP A 60 15.49 6.27 -18.51
C ASP A 60 15.11 6.92 -17.17
N ASP A 61 15.66 8.10 -16.89
CA ASP A 61 15.34 8.87 -15.69
C ASP A 61 13.82 9.16 -15.62
N GLY A 62 13.18 8.74 -14.53
CA GLY A 62 11.74 8.87 -14.29
C GLY A 62 10.92 7.65 -14.71
N LEU A 63 11.56 6.52 -15.02
CA LEU A 63 10.91 5.22 -15.23
C LEU A 63 11.46 4.14 -14.30
N VAL A 64 10.58 3.28 -13.82
CA VAL A 64 10.92 2.14 -12.94
C VAL A 64 10.16 0.88 -13.34
N GLU A 65 10.71 -0.30 -13.07
CA GLU A 65 10.04 -1.58 -13.37
C GLU A 65 8.97 -1.96 -12.34
N VAL A 66 8.95 -1.28 -11.19
CA VAL A 66 8.12 -1.62 -10.05
C VAL A 66 6.88 -0.73 -10.05
N ASP A 67 5.71 -1.35 -10.19
CA ASP A 67 4.41 -0.70 -10.07
C ASP A 67 3.99 -0.57 -8.59
N GLY A 68 2.92 0.18 -8.34
CA GLY A 68 2.19 0.16 -7.09
C GLY A 68 2.21 1.46 -6.31
N ASP A 69 2.77 2.53 -6.87
CA ASP A 69 2.66 3.85 -6.27
C ASP A 69 1.21 4.39 -6.40
N CYS A 70 0.64 4.75 -5.25
CA CYS A 70 -0.71 5.29 -5.12
C CYS A 70 -0.75 6.83 -5.08
N ASP A 71 0.39 7.52 -4.93
CA ASP A 71 0.56 8.97 -5.02
C ASP A 71 1.93 9.36 -5.61
N ASP A 72 2.05 9.28 -6.94
CA ASP A 72 3.20 9.59 -7.82
C ASP A 72 3.78 11.02 -7.72
N ALA A 73 3.33 11.80 -6.75
CA ALA A 73 3.82 13.13 -6.44
C ALA A 73 4.43 13.22 -5.02
N ALA A 74 4.45 12.13 -4.27
CA ALA A 74 4.80 12.08 -2.86
C ALA A 74 5.69 10.87 -2.51
N ALA A 75 7.01 11.02 -2.63
CA ALA A 75 8.03 9.99 -2.40
C ALA A 75 8.05 9.30 -1.01
N ALA A 76 7.18 9.70 -0.10
CA ALA A 76 6.95 9.04 1.19
C ALA A 76 5.72 8.10 1.17
N VAL A 77 5.06 7.96 0.02
CA VAL A 77 3.81 7.25 -0.17
C VAL A 77 4.05 6.20 -1.25
N ASN A 78 4.35 4.98 -0.84
CA ASN A 78 4.70 3.88 -1.75
C ASN A 78 4.58 2.54 -1.02
N PRO A 79 4.57 1.41 -1.76
CA PRO A 79 4.47 0.07 -1.17
C PRO A 79 5.44 -0.29 -0.02
N ASP A 80 6.62 0.35 0.03
CA ASP A 80 7.63 0.11 1.06
C ASP A 80 7.54 1.09 2.24
N ALA A 81 6.66 2.09 2.18
CA ALA A 81 6.49 3.07 3.24
C ALA A 81 5.83 2.47 4.50
N GLU A 82 6.08 3.10 5.65
CA GLU A 82 5.34 2.79 6.88
C GLU A 82 4.05 3.61 6.94
N GLU A 83 2.92 2.94 7.22
CA GLU A 83 1.62 3.59 7.45
C GLU A 83 1.68 4.64 8.58
N ILE A 84 1.34 5.90 8.27
CA ILE A 84 1.22 6.96 9.26
C ILE A 84 -0.22 7.01 9.76
N CYS A 85 -0.42 6.46 10.96
CA CYS A 85 -1.73 6.33 11.56
C CYS A 85 -2.51 7.65 11.65
N SER A 86 -3.78 7.62 11.24
CA SER A 86 -4.76 8.72 11.41
C SER A 86 -4.48 9.99 10.60
N ASN A 87 -3.58 9.97 9.62
CA ASN A 87 -3.47 11.06 8.62
C ASN A 87 -4.56 10.93 7.54
N GLY A 88 -5.18 9.75 7.40
CA GLY A 88 -6.22 9.45 6.41
C GLY A 88 -5.69 9.19 5.00
N GLN A 89 -4.38 8.97 4.86
CA GLN A 89 -3.68 8.59 3.64
C GLN A 89 -3.31 7.11 3.71
N ASP A 90 -3.31 6.44 2.56
CA ASP A 90 -2.74 5.10 2.39
C ASP A 90 -1.27 5.34 2.02
N ASP A 91 -0.41 5.40 3.03
CA ASP A 91 1.00 5.75 2.86
C ASP A 91 1.76 4.55 2.30
N ASN A 92 1.37 3.31 2.64
CA ASN A 92 2.03 2.10 2.17
C ASN A 92 1.37 1.45 0.94
N CYS A 93 0.38 2.12 0.34
CA CYS A 93 -0.34 1.67 -0.85
C CYS A 93 -0.89 0.23 -0.76
N ASP A 94 -1.27 -0.24 0.44
CA ASP A 94 -1.81 -1.59 0.65
C ASP A 94 -3.35 -1.67 0.46
N GLY A 95 -3.97 -0.53 0.14
CA GLY A 95 -5.41 -0.38 -0.04
C GLY A 95 -6.15 0.02 1.24
N SER A 96 -5.45 0.37 2.32
CA SER A 96 -6.04 0.78 3.60
C SER A 96 -5.40 2.03 4.17
N SER A 97 -6.08 3.18 4.04
CA SER A 97 -5.65 4.49 4.57
C SER A 97 -5.59 4.65 6.10
N ASN A 98 -5.79 3.57 6.84
CA ASN A 98 -5.68 3.51 8.30
C ASN A 98 -5.26 2.09 8.71
N GLY A 99 -4.20 1.56 8.09
CA GLY A 99 -3.67 0.21 8.33
C GLY A 99 -3.20 -0.02 9.77
N CYS A 100 -3.01 1.05 10.56
CA CYS A 100 -2.66 1.03 11.98
C CYS A 100 -3.77 0.56 12.94
N ARG A 101 -4.48 -0.53 12.63
CA ARG A 101 -5.21 -1.27 13.65
C ARG A 101 -4.24 -2.20 14.37
N LEU A 102 -4.40 -2.37 15.69
CA LEU A 102 -3.92 -3.58 16.35
C LEU A 102 -4.55 -4.78 15.60
N SER A 103 -3.78 -5.38 14.71
CA SER A 103 -4.22 -6.50 13.88
C SER A 103 -3.16 -7.60 13.94
N GLY A 104 -3.62 -8.85 13.94
CA GLY A 104 -2.77 -10.04 14.10
C GLY A 104 -2.73 -10.63 15.52
N GLU A 105 -2.11 -11.81 15.62
CA GLU A 105 -1.78 -12.45 16.90
C GLU A 105 -0.50 -11.81 17.45
N ILE A 106 -0.63 -10.88 18.39
CA ILE A 106 0.53 -10.35 19.10
C ILE A 106 0.97 -11.39 20.12
N LEU A 107 2.13 -12.02 19.89
CA LEU A 107 2.77 -12.82 20.92
C LEU A 107 3.02 -11.94 22.14
N VAL A 108 2.47 -12.33 23.29
CA VAL A 108 2.61 -11.57 24.55
C VAL A 108 4.08 -11.32 24.92
N SER A 109 5.02 -12.12 24.41
CA SER A 109 6.46 -11.94 24.56
C SER A 109 7.06 -10.74 23.82
N GLU A 110 6.35 -10.19 22.83
CA GLU A 110 6.78 -9.09 21.97
C GLU A 110 5.85 -7.86 22.08
N ALA A 111 4.77 -7.94 22.86
CA ALA A 111 3.84 -6.84 23.06
C ALA A 111 4.44 -5.72 23.92
N ASP A 112 4.62 -4.53 23.36
CA ASP A 112 5.01 -3.30 24.08
C ASP A 112 3.80 -2.58 24.75
N VAL A 113 2.66 -3.25 24.90
CA VAL A 113 1.41 -2.65 25.38
C VAL A 113 1.26 -2.83 26.89
N THR A 114 1.40 -1.73 27.63
CA THR A 114 1.07 -1.68 29.06
C THR A 114 -0.28 -1.01 29.28
N VAL A 115 -1.30 -1.79 29.66
CA VAL A 115 -2.62 -1.28 30.09
C VAL A 115 -2.65 -1.25 31.63
N THR A 116 -2.85 -0.08 32.22
CA THR A 116 -2.91 0.11 33.68
C THR A 116 -4.22 0.76 34.11
N GLY A 117 -4.67 0.45 35.33
CA GLY A 117 -5.84 1.09 35.93
C GLY A 117 -5.65 2.60 36.16
N GLY A 118 -6.75 3.35 36.22
CA GLY A 118 -6.74 4.81 36.32
C GLY A 118 -6.30 5.38 37.68
N ALA A 119 -6.22 4.54 38.73
CA ALA A 119 -5.78 4.93 40.07
C ALA A 119 -4.98 3.81 40.79
N GLN A 120 -4.23 4.21 41.83
CA GLN A 120 -3.51 3.27 42.71
C GLN A 120 -4.50 2.30 43.38
N GLY A 121 -4.40 1.01 43.07
CA GLY A 121 -5.26 -0.05 43.60
C GLY A 121 -6.38 -0.49 42.66
N ASP A 122 -6.51 0.12 41.47
CA ASP A 122 -7.42 -0.37 40.43
C ASP A 122 -6.84 -1.63 39.78
N SER A 123 -7.67 -2.68 39.69
CA SER A 123 -7.31 -3.88 38.92
C SER A 123 -7.71 -3.69 37.47
N VAL A 124 -6.87 -4.15 36.55
CA VAL A 124 -7.15 -4.34 35.11
C VAL A 124 -6.92 -5.80 34.74
N GLY A 125 -7.60 -6.31 33.72
CA GLY A 125 -7.52 -7.71 33.30
C GLY A 125 -8.35 -8.69 34.12
N TRP A 126 -9.44 -8.25 34.74
CA TRP A 126 -10.41 -9.20 35.33
C TRP A 126 -11.25 -9.83 34.23
N ASP A 127 -11.46 -11.14 34.36
CA ASP A 127 -12.22 -11.98 33.43
C ASP A 127 -13.61 -11.38 33.16
N LEU A 128 -13.95 -11.27 31.88
CA LEU A 128 -15.25 -10.85 31.41
C LEU A 128 -15.92 -12.08 30.81
N ASP A 129 -17.06 -12.49 31.36
CA ASP A 129 -17.83 -13.61 30.81
C ASP A 129 -18.38 -13.18 29.44
N TRP A 130 -17.79 -13.75 28.40
CA TRP A 130 -18.13 -13.66 26.98
C TRP A 130 -18.50 -12.27 26.45
N ALA A 131 -17.50 -11.55 25.97
CA ALA A 131 -17.73 -10.54 24.96
C ALA A 131 -17.40 -11.12 23.59
N GLY A 132 -18.44 -11.56 22.88
CA GLY A 132 -18.31 -11.78 21.44
C GLY A 132 -18.43 -10.46 20.72
N ASP A 133 -18.77 -10.50 19.44
CA ASP A 133 -19.02 -9.35 18.58
C ASP A 133 -20.05 -8.34 19.16
N LEU A 134 -19.57 -7.26 19.76
CA LEU A 134 -20.33 -6.16 20.34
C LEU A 134 -20.69 -5.09 19.32
N ASN A 135 -19.95 -4.97 18.22
CA ASN A 135 -20.13 -3.92 17.23
C ASN A 135 -20.93 -4.37 15.99
N GLY A 136 -21.07 -5.68 15.79
CA GLY A 136 -21.86 -6.31 14.74
C GLY A 136 -21.10 -6.54 13.42
N ASP A 137 -19.77 -6.57 13.42
CA ASP A 137 -18.93 -6.76 12.22
C ASP A 137 -18.54 -8.22 11.94
N GLY A 138 -18.88 -9.14 12.85
CA GLY A 138 -18.60 -10.56 12.74
C GLY A 138 -17.26 -11.01 13.32
N ALA A 139 -16.51 -10.15 14.02
CA ALA A 139 -15.30 -10.50 14.76
C ALA A 139 -15.50 -10.39 16.28
N ASP A 140 -14.88 -11.27 17.06
CA ASP A 140 -14.89 -11.16 18.53
C ASP A 140 -13.97 -10.01 18.98
N GLU A 141 -14.44 -9.08 19.84
CA GLU A 141 -13.60 -8.00 20.36
C GLU A 141 -12.84 -8.35 21.65
N LEU A 142 -11.66 -7.76 21.79
CA LEU A 142 -10.88 -7.81 23.02
C LEU A 142 -11.42 -6.78 24.04
N LEU A 143 -11.95 -7.25 25.16
CA LEU A 143 -12.27 -6.39 26.31
C LEU A 143 -11.35 -6.64 27.50
N LEU A 144 -10.89 -5.54 28.10
CA LEU A 144 -10.08 -5.56 29.31
C LEU A 144 -10.93 -5.06 30.47
N GLY A 145 -11.43 -5.98 31.30
CA GLY A 145 -12.21 -5.68 32.49
C GLY A 145 -11.36 -5.12 33.62
N GLY A 146 -11.95 -4.27 34.47
CA GLY A 146 -11.31 -3.79 35.70
C GLY A 146 -12.15 -4.04 36.94
N TYR A 147 -11.51 -4.35 38.06
CA TYR A 147 -12.16 -4.52 39.37
C TYR A 147 -11.66 -3.43 40.33
N GLY A 148 -12.53 -2.46 40.62
CA GLY A 148 -12.25 -1.31 41.48
C GLY A 148 -13.54 -0.57 41.80
N ARG A 149 -13.70 -0.10 43.03
CA ARG A 149 -14.99 0.20 43.67
C ARG A 149 -15.88 1.14 42.86
N ARG A 150 -17.18 0.78 42.76
CA ARG A 150 -18.26 1.68 42.32
C ARG A 150 -18.01 3.10 42.84
N ALA A 151 -17.84 4.08 41.94
CA ALA A 151 -18.08 5.46 42.32
C ALA A 151 -19.52 5.51 42.89
N PRO A 152 -19.77 6.05 44.10
CA PRO A 152 -21.11 6.03 44.70
C PRO A 152 -22.16 6.78 43.87
N THR A 153 -21.74 7.53 42.85
CA THR A 153 -22.61 8.34 42.00
C THR A 153 -21.90 8.66 40.69
N ALA A 154 -22.14 7.87 39.63
CA ALA A 154 -22.09 8.35 38.25
C ALA A 154 -22.66 7.27 37.33
N THR A 155 -23.97 7.32 37.07
CA THR A 155 -24.50 6.85 35.79
C THR A 155 -23.86 7.70 34.70
N ARG A 156 -22.96 7.12 33.92
CA ARG A 156 -22.71 7.59 32.56
C ARG A 156 -22.59 6.37 31.66
N ALA A 157 -23.45 6.39 30.63
CA ALA A 157 -23.53 5.42 29.56
C ALA A 157 -22.14 5.12 28.96
N PRO A 158 -21.94 3.94 28.34
CA PRO A 158 -20.78 3.73 27.49
C PRO A 158 -20.79 4.84 26.43
N GLY A 159 -19.76 5.69 26.47
CA GLY A 159 -19.56 6.71 25.47
C GLY A 159 -19.21 6.05 24.15
N SER A 160 -20.02 6.29 23.12
CA SER A 160 -19.59 6.06 21.74
C SER A 160 -18.44 7.02 21.47
N TRP A 161 -17.26 6.50 21.18
CA TRP A 161 -16.21 7.28 20.56
C TRP A 161 -16.57 7.38 19.07
N ARG A 162 -16.70 8.61 18.58
CA ARG A 162 -16.64 8.90 17.15
C ARG A 162 -15.19 9.09 16.77
#